data_AF-A0A428RZ89-F1
#
_entry.id   AF-A0A428RZ89-F1
#
_cell.length_a   1.000
_cell.length_b   1.000
_cell.length_c   1.000
_cell.angle_alpha   90.00
_cell.angle_beta   90.00
_cell.angle_gamma   90.00
#
_symmetry.space_group_name_H-M   'P 1'
#
loop_
_entity.id
_entity.type
_entity.pdbx_description
1 polymer ?
#
loop_
_entity_poly.entity_id
_entity_poly.type
_entity_poly.pdbx_seq_one_letter_code
_entity_poly.pdbx_strand_id
1 'polypeptide(L)'
;MAEDTVQHAPFSVAHQLNRDAMAVLAVRHNIANTNEGWDDCLASDLETKVLDELYPYLWLVARKEAAHIDPLHEHLVHKRTIVLAEEPKLHLVRYYETVYVKPVPDYLLNCSIWQQHILNVDPQPVQDRPPDQTRYDKYRAAVGFLRSYSFLIRHESDFIIAQKANLLPKYISFQRFQAFIQPFRSMSDDHVSHRYQYGQFRLTRLNWAVRITSIIWLIKQGSTSW
;
A
#
# COMPACT_ATOMS: atom_id res chain seq x y z
N MET A 1 3.96 -29.28 2.54
CA MET A 1 3.59 -29.02 3.94
C MET A 1 3.71 -27.53 4.15
N ALA A 2 2.60 -26.79 4.02
CA ALA A 2 2.60 -25.36 4.25
C ALA A 2 2.60 -25.16 5.76
N GLU A 3 3.68 -24.61 6.30
CA GLU A 3 3.68 -24.05 7.65
C GLU A 3 2.59 -22.98 7.67
N ASP A 4 1.54 -23.19 8.46
CA ASP A 4 0.60 -22.14 8.84
C ASP A 4 1.40 -21.12 9.67
N THR A 5 2.14 -20.24 8.99
CA THR A 5 2.75 -19.07 9.59
C THR A 5 1.62 -18.19 10.08
N VAL A 6 1.33 -18.28 11.37
CA VAL A 6 0.44 -17.35 12.08
C VAL A 6 0.92 -15.94 11.76
N GLN A 7 0.16 -15.23 10.92
CA GLN A 7 0.45 -13.86 10.58
C GLN A 7 0.34 -13.04 11.88
N HIS A 8 1.39 -12.31 12.21
CA HIS A 8 1.44 -11.41 13.35
C HIS A 8 1.73 -10.00 12.84
N ALA A 9 1.41 -8.99 13.66
CA ALA A 9 1.78 -7.62 13.32
C ALA A 9 3.32 -7.54 13.22
N PRO A 10 3.89 -6.95 12.16
CA PRO A 10 5.34 -6.90 11.98
C PRO A 10 6.09 -6.11 13.07
N PHE A 11 5.37 -5.32 13.87
CA PHE A 11 5.89 -4.52 14.96
C PHE A 11 5.21 -4.89 16.28
N SER A 12 5.94 -4.71 17.38
CA SER A 12 5.42 -4.96 18.73
C SER A 12 4.55 -3.81 19.24
N VAL A 13 3.74 -4.09 20.27
CA VAL A 13 2.95 -3.07 20.99
C VAL A 13 3.83 -1.94 21.54
N ALA A 14 5.08 -2.22 21.90
CA ALA A 14 6.03 -1.21 22.37
C ALA A 14 6.43 -0.20 21.27
N HIS A 15 6.47 -0.65 20.01
CA HIS A 15 6.86 0.15 18.86
C HIS A 15 5.68 0.80 18.11
N GLN A 16 4.44 0.58 18.55
CA GLN A 16 3.29 1.27 17.93
C GLN A 16 3.41 2.80 18.07
N LEU A 17 3.03 3.52 17.02
CA LEU A 17 3.16 4.98 16.99
C LEU A 17 1.89 5.66 17.47
N ASN A 18 0.71 5.13 17.12
CA ASN A 18 -0.59 5.58 17.59
C ASN A 18 -1.07 4.69 18.77
N ARG A 19 -1.64 5.31 19.81
CA ARG A 19 -2.18 4.62 21.00
C ARG A 19 -3.63 5.00 21.30
N ASP A 20 -4.30 5.64 20.34
CA ASP A 20 -5.69 6.03 20.49
C ASP A 20 -6.57 4.77 20.57
N ALA A 21 -7.68 4.88 21.30
CA ALA A 21 -8.67 3.82 21.31
C ALA A 21 -9.25 3.62 19.90
N MET A 22 -9.55 2.37 19.53
CA MET A 22 -10.10 2.07 18.21
C MET A 22 -11.39 2.84 17.91
N ALA A 23 -12.23 3.08 18.92
CA ALA A 23 -13.42 3.92 18.76
C ALA A 23 -13.09 5.38 18.36
N VAL A 24 -11.99 5.94 18.87
CA VAL A 24 -11.52 7.28 18.51
C VAL A 24 -10.99 7.28 17.07
N LEU A 25 -10.24 6.25 16.68
CA LEU A 25 -9.77 6.09 15.30
C LEU A 25 -10.95 5.92 14.33
N ALA A 26 -11.95 5.11 14.68
CA ALA A 26 -13.14 4.90 13.87
C ALA A 26 -13.87 6.23 13.64
N VAL A 27 -14.11 7.03 14.69
CA VAL A 27 -14.71 8.36 14.56
C VAL A 27 -13.87 9.28 13.68
N ARG A 28 -12.56 9.32 13.89
CA ARG A 28 -11.65 10.20 13.13
C ARG A 28 -11.63 9.90 11.64
N HIS A 29 -11.75 8.64 11.26
CA HIS A 29 -11.75 8.19 9.87
C HIS A 29 -13.16 7.99 9.30
N ASN A 30 -14.21 8.35 10.05
CA ASN A 30 -15.61 8.16 9.67
C ASN A 30 -15.94 6.70 9.31
N ILE A 31 -15.46 5.77 10.15
CA ILE A 31 -15.64 4.33 10.01
C ILE A 31 -16.69 3.86 11.03
N ALA A 32 -17.62 3.01 10.60
CA ALA A 32 -18.46 2.26 11.54
C ALA A 32 -17.57 1.30 12.33
N ASN A 33 -17.54 1.41 13.66
CA ASN A 33 -16.65 0.61 14.51
C ASN A 33 -17.13 -0.85 14.65
N THR A 34 -17.21 -1.55 13.51
CA THR A 34 -17.61 -2.96 13.31
C THR A 34 -16.59 -3.62 12.38
N ASN A 35 -16.55 -4.95 12.35
CA ASN A 35 -15.64 -5.67 11.45
C ASN A 35 -15.86 -5.29 9.98
N GLU A 36 -17.12 -5.23 9.54
CA GLU A 36 -17.49 -4.85 8.17
C GLU A 36 -17.04 -3.42 7.84
N GLY A 37 -17.27 -2.46 8.75
CA GLY A 37 -16.86 -1.07 8.52
C GLY A 37 -15.35 -0.91 8.37
N TRP A 38 -14.57 -1.63 9.18
CA TRP A 38 -13.12 -1.65 9.05
C TRP A 38 -12.64 -2.36 7.79
N ASP A 39 -13.28 -3.46 7.39
CA ASP A 39 -12.94 -4.20 6.17
C ASP A 39 -13.22 -3.38 4.91
N ASP A 40 -14.37 -2.70 4.84
CA ASP A 40 -14.70 -1.78 3.76
C ASP A 40 -13.72 -0.61 3.68
N CYS A 41 -13.36 -0.03 4.83
CA CYS A 41 -12.37 1.04 4.89
C CYS A 41 -11.00 0.56 4.38
N LEU A 42 -10.50 -0.57 4.88
CA LEU A 42 -9.21 -1.12 4.48
C LEU A 42 -9.19 -1.50 2.99
N ALA A 43 -10.28 -2.01 2.44
CA ALA A 43 -10.40 -2.27 1.01
C ALA A 43 -10.34 -0.96 0.21
N SER A 44 -11.18 0.02 0.55
CA SER A 44 -11.18 1.31 -0.15
C SER A 44 -9.85 2.07 -0.05
N ASP A 45 -9.14 1.94 1.07
CA ASP A 45 -7.98 2.79 1.36
C ASP A 45 -6.65 2.21 0.87
N LEU A 46 -6.57 0.90 0.65
CA LEU A 46 -5.31 0.20 0.34
C LEU A 46 -5.41 -0.74 -0.88
N GLU A 47 -6.60 -1.18 -1.28
CA GLU A 47 -6.77 -2.06 -2.44
C GLU A 47 -6.45 -1.34 -3.76
N THR A 48 -5.78 -2.03 -4.67
CA THR A 48 -5.36 -1.49 -5.96
C THR A 48 -5.80 -2.36 -7.14
N LYS A 49 -7.10 -2.64 -7.23
CA LYS A 49 -7.72 -3.52 -8.24
C LYS A 49 -7.15 -3.36 -9.65
N VAL A 50 -7.11 -2.13 -10.17
CA VAL A 50 -6.61 -1.84 -11.52
C VAL A 50 -5.15 -2.27 -11.71
N LEU A 51 -4.30 -2.10 -10.70
CA LEU A 51 -2.90 -2.49 -10.80
C LEU A 51 -2.69 -3.98 -10.60
N ASP A 52 -3.53 -4.60 -9.78
CA ASP A 52 -3.53 -6.05 -9.59
C ASP A 52 -3.97 -6.75 -10.89
N GLU A 53 -4.96 -6.21 -11.61
CA GLU A 53 -5.36 -6.66 -12.96
C GLU A 53 -4.25 -6.45 -14.01
N LEU A 54 -3.56 -5.31 -13.94
CA LEU A 54 -2.46 -5.00 -14.86
C LEU A 54 -1.16 -5.75 -14.51
N TYR A 55 -1.07 -6.38 -13.34
CA TYR A 55 0.16 -6.98 -12.81
C TYR A 55 0.91 -7.89 -13.80
N PRO A 56 0.25 -8.77 -14.59
CA PRO A 56 0.92 -9.60 -15.60
C PRO A 56 1.65 -8.80 -16.70
N TYR A 57 1.30 -7.52 -16.88
CA TYR A 57 1.79 -6.64 -17.93
C TYR A 57 2.64 -5.48 -17.39
N LEU A 58 2.69 -5.25 -16.08
CA LEU A 58 3.42 -4.12 -15.48
C LEU A 58 4.92 -4.11 -15.82
N TRP A 59 5.52 -5.29 -16.05
CA TRP A 59 6.91 -5.42 -16.44
C TRP A 59 7.24 -4.71 -17.77
N LEU A 60 6.26 -4.48 -18.64
CA LEU A 60 6.43 -3.72 -19.89
C LEU A 60 6.65 -2.23 -19.64
N VAL A 61 6.15 -1.70 -18.52
CA VAL A 61 6.03 -0.26 -18.27
C VAL A 61 6.76 0.21 -17.02
N ALA A 62 7.14 -0.72 -16.14
CA ALA A 62 7.79 -0.45 -14.88
C ALA A 62 8.85 -1.51 -14.54
N ARG A 63 9.86 -1.09 -13.77
CA ARG A 63 10.88 -1.99 -13.24
C ARG A 63 10.29 -2.76 -12.06
N LYS A 64 10.30 -4.10 -12.12
CA LYS A 64 9.90 -4.98 -11.01
C LYS A 64 10.99 -4.98 -9.94
N GLU A 65 10.96 -3.95 -9.10
CA GLU A 65 11.86 -3.79 -7.97
C GLU A 65 11.17 -2.88 -6.94
N ALA A 66 10.85 -3.42 -5.77
CA ALA A 66 10.18 -2.67 -4.71
C ALA A 66 11.04 -1.50 -4.19
N ALA A 67 12.36 -1.67 -4.14
CA ALA A 67 13.31 -0.65 -3.70
C ALA A 67 13.50 0.49 -4.72
N HIS A 68 12.94 0.39 -5.92
CA HIS A 68 12.97 1.44 -6.94
C HIS A 68 11.98 2.58 -6.59
N ILE A 69 12.23 3.23 -5.45
CA ILE A 69 11.50 4.36 -4.90
C ILE A 69 12.56 5.41 -4.55
N ASP A 70 12.42 6.60 -5.14
CA ASP A 70 13.30 7.72 -4.79
C ASP A 70 12.91 8.21 -3.38
N PRO A 71 13.85 8.41 -2.45
CA PRO A 71 13.59 9.09 -1.18
C PRO A 71 12.98 10.48 -1.37
N LEU A 72 12.29 11.00 -0.37
CA LEU A 72 11.62 12.31 -0.46
C LEU A 72 12.58 13.46 -0.81
N HIS A 73 13.77 13.49 -0.21
CA HIS A 73 14.76 14.52 -0.54
C HIS A 73 15.23 14.42 -2.00
N GLU A 74 15.37 13.22 -2.56
CA GLU A 74 15.72 13.05 -3.96
C GLU A 74 14.62 13.58 -4.89
N HIS A 75 13.33 13.42 -4.54
CA HIS A 75 12.26 14.05 -5.30
C HIS A 75 12.43 15.57 -5.38
N LEU A 76 12.86 16.23 -4.29
CA LEU A 76 13.14 17.67 -4.29
C LEU A 76 14.37 18.04 -5.14
N VAL A 77 15.43 17.23 -5.11
CA VAL A 77 16.61 17.41 -5.98
C VAL A 77 16.22 17.34 -7.45
N HIS A 78 15.32 16.43 -7.80
CA HIS A 78 14.74 16.32 -9.14
C HIS A 78 13.69 17.40 -9.45
N LYS A 79 13.52 18.42 -8.59
CA LYS A 79 12.55 19.52 -8.72
C LYS A 79 11.09 19.05 -8.78
N ARG A 80 10.80 17.87 -8.21
CA ARG A 80 9.43 17.36 -8.14
C ARG A 80 8.71 17.93 -6.91
N THR A 81 7.44 18.23 -7.08
CA THR A 81 6.50 18.57 -6.02
C THR A 81 5.90 17.29 -5.46
N ILE A 82 5.92 17.16 -4.14
CA ILE A 82 5.23 16.07 -3.42
C ILE A 82 3.79 16.50 -3.20
N VAL A 83 2.84 15.75 -3.77
CA VAL A 83 1.41 16.03 -3.66
C VAL A 83 0.73 14.90 -2.91
N LEU A 84 -0.07 15.27 -1.91
CA LEU A 84 -0.89 14.34 -1.15
C LEU A 84 -1.97 13.74 -2.05
N ALA A 85 -2.13 12.42 -2.04
CA ALA A 85 -3.19 11.74 -2.79
C ALA A 85 -3.83 10.62 -1.95
N GLU A 86 -5.10 10.76 -1.60
CA GLU A 86 -5.78 9.73 -0.80
C GLU A 86 -6.09 8.45 -1.57
N GLU A 87 -6.21 8.52 -2.89
CA GLU A 87 -6.50 7.33 -3.71
C GLU A 87 -5.31 6.35 -3.73
N PRO A 88 -5.48 5.07 -3.31
CA PRO A 88 -4.37 4.12 -3.19
C PRO A 88 -3.63 3.89 -4.52
N LYS A 89 -4.35 3.91 -5.65
CA LYS A 89 -3.75 3.76 -6.98
C LYS A 89 -2.70 4.82 -7.32
N LEU A 90 -2.78 6.01 -6.71
CA LEU A 90 -1.89 7.15 -6.95
C LEU A 90 -0.63 7.13 -6.07
N HIS A 91 -0.60 6.36 -4.98
CA HIS A 91 0.54 6.34 -4.07
C HIS A 91 1.84 5.89 -4.77
N LEU A 92 2.86 6.75 -4.85
CA LEU A 92 4.10 6.56 -5.63
C LEU A 92 3.93 6.59 -7.16
N VAL A 93 2.90 7.28 -7.65
CA VAL A 93 2.76 7.58 -9.08
C VAL A 93 3.35 8.94 -9.38
N ARG A 94 4.21 9.01 -10.39
CA ARG A 94 4.79 10.26 -10.89
C ARG A 94 4.07 10.73 -12.14
N TYR A 95 3.85 12.03 -12.25
CA TYR A 95 3.36 12.70 -13.45
C TYR A 95 4.11 14.01 -13.64
N TYR A 96 4.98 14.07 -14.65
CA TYR A 96 5.92 15.18 -14.86
C TYR A 96 6.69 15.51 -13.56
N GLU A 97 6.62 16.77 -13.12
CA GLU A 97 7.26 17.28 -11.91
C GLU A 97 6.44 17.03 -10.64
N THR A 98 5.49 16.10 -10.66
CA THR A 98 4.67 15.75 -9.50
C THR A 98 4.89 14.29 -9.11
N VAL A 99 5.05 14.04 -7.82
CA VAL A 99 4.91 12.71 -7.23
C VAL A 99 3.70 12.71 -6.30
N TYR A 100 2.77 11.81 -6.54
CA TYR A 100 1.61 11.60 -5.69
C TYR A 100 1.97 10.60 -4.59
N VAL A 101 1.72 10.95 -3.34
CA VAL A 101 1.98 10.10 -2.19
C VAL A 101 0.79 10.12 -1.26
N LYS A 102 0.23 8.94 -1.01
CA LYS A 102 -0.80 8.75 0.02
C LYS A 102 -0.21 8.87 1.43
N PRO A 103 -0.76 9.69 2.33
CA PRO A 103 -0.35 9.78 3.74
C PRO A 103 -0.50 8.44 4.45
N VAL A 104 0.28 8.21 5.51
CA VAL A 104 0.07 7.03 6.37
C VAL A 104 -1.18 7.25 7.23
N PRO A 105 -2.23 6.42 7.09
CA PRO A 105 -3.38 6.49 7.98
C PRO A 105 -2.99 6.12 9.42
N ASP A 106 -3.46 6.90 10.40
CA ASP A 106 -3.12 6.72 11.82
C ASP A 106 -3.49 5.33 12.36
N TYR A 107 -4.55 4.71 11.82
CA TYR A 107 -4.96 3.36 12.21
C TYR A 107 -3.94 2.27 11.82
N LEU A 108 -3.13 2.46 10.77
CA LEU A 108 -2.04 1.54 10.42
C LEU A 108 -0.88 1.59 11.40
N LEU A 109 -0.85 2.61 12.26
CA LEU A 109 0.17 2.82 13.28
C LEU A 109 -0.22 2.26 14.65
N ASN A 110 -1.39 1.61 14.75
CA ASN A 110 -1.99 1.10 15.98
C ASN A 110 -2.03 -0.44 15.97
N CYS A 111 -1.44 -1.08 16.99
CA CYS A 111 -1.29 -2.55 17.01
C CYS A 111 -2.63 -3.29 17.13
N SER A 112 -3.62 -2.72 17.82
CA SER A 112 -4.93 -3.36 18.00
C SER A 112 -5.69 -3.48 16.68
N ILE A 113 -5.58 -2.49 15.79
CA ILE A 113 -6.16 -2.55 14.43
C ILE A 113 -5.54 -3.70 13.64
N TRP A 114 -4.23 -3.89 13.73
CA TRP A 114 -3.56 -5.01 13.06
C TRP A 114 -4.10 -6.35 13.54
N GLN A 115 -4.20 -6.52 14.87
CA GLN A 115 -4.67 -7.76 15.50
C GLN A 115 -6.14 -8.08 15.19
N GLN A 116 -7.00 -7.07 15.18
CA GLN A 116 -8.46 -7.29 15.10
C GLN A 116 -9.01 -7.25 13.67
N HIS A 117 -8.40 -6.48 12.76
CA HIS A 117 -8.97 -6.23 11.43
C HIS A 117 -8.05 -6.58 10.26
N ILE A 118 -6.73 -6.40 10.38
CA ILE A 118 -5.79 -6.68 9.28
C ILE A 118 -5.43 -8.16 9.22
N LEU A 119 -5.13 -8.76 10.38
CA LEU A 119 -4.79 -10.19 10.50
C LEU A 119 -6.01 -11.11 10.49
N ASN A 120 -7.19 -10.55 10.73
CA ASN A 120 -8.42 -11.32 10.78
C ASN A 120 -8.87 -11.68 9.35
N VAL A 121 -8.77 -12.97 9.04
CA VAL A 121 -9.28 -13.57 7.80
C VAL A 121 -10.70 -14.06 8.08
N ASP A 122 -11.72 -13.60 7.34
CA ASP A 122 -13.05 -14.17 7.58
C ASP A 122 -13.04 -15.68 7.33
N PRO A 123 -13.74 -16.45 8.16
CA PRO A 123 -13.85 -17.90 8.05
C PRO A 123 -14.67 -18.39 6.84
N GLN A 124 -15.06 -17.53 5.91
CA GLN A 124 -15.86 -17.92 4.74
C GLN A 124 -15.06 -18.91 3.85
N PRO A 125 -15.51 -20.17 3.70
CA PRO A 125 -14.81 -21.17 2.91
C PRO A 125 -14.64 -20.70 1.46
N VAL A 126 -13.44 -20.91 0.91
CA VAL A 126 -13.10 -20.59 -0.48
C VAL A 126 -14.06 -21.28 -1.48
N GLN A 127 -14.73 -22.35 -1.06
CA GLN A 127 -15.59 -23.20 -1.90
C GLN A 127 -16.95 -22.56 -2.25
N ASP A 128 -17.46 -21.63 -1.44
CA ASP A 128 -18.76 -20.98 -1.69
C ASP A 128 -18.64 -19.69 -2.52
N ARG A 129 -17.43 -19.35 -3.01
CA ARG A 129 -17.17 -18.08 -3.68
C ARG A 129 -17.13 -18.22 -5.21
N PRO A 130 -17.70 -17.27 -5.97
CA PRO A 130 -17.48 -17.19 -7.40
C PRO A 130 -15.97 -17.12 -7.74
N PRO A 131 -15.49 -17.90 -8.72
CA PRO A 131 -14.06 -18.05 -9.03
C PRO A 131 -13.35 -16.77 -9.53
N ASP A 132 -14.09 -15.69 -9.79
CA ASP A 132 -13.56 -14.42 -10.32
C ASP A 132 -13.23 -13.38 -9.24
N GLN A 133 -13.47 -13.68 -7.95
CA GLN A 133 -13.15 -12.77 -6.84
C GLN A 133 -12.01 -13.31 -5.98
N THR A 134 -10.78 -13.09 -6.45
CA THR A 134 -9.61 -13.20 -5.57
C THR A 134 -9.77 -12.14 -4.47
N ARG A 135 -9.92 -12.57 -3.22
CA ARG A 135 -10.17 -11.66 -2.10
C ARG A 135 -8.97 -10.72 -1.93
N TYR A 136 -9.28 -9.45 -1.70
CA TYR A 136 -8.32 -8.45 -1.27
C TYR A 136 -7.55 -8.92 -0.02
N ASP A 137 -6.22 -9.09 -0.16
CA ASP A 137 -5.35 -9.46 0.94
C ASP A 137 -4.93 -8.20 1.72
N LYS A 138 -5.74 -7.88 2.75
CA LYS A 138 -5.56 -6.75 3.67
C LYS A 138 -4.14 -6.69 4.24
N TYR A 139 -3.62 -7.84 4.68
CA TYR A 139 -2.32 -7.94 5.31
C TYR A 139 -1.20 -7.57 4.32
N ARG A 140 -1.17 -8.23 3.17
CA ARG A 140 -0.14 -8.00 2.14
C ARG A 140 -0.16 -6.56 1.61
N ALA A 141 -1.33 -5.96 1.49
CA ALA A 141 -1.48 -4.57 1.06
C ALA A 141 -0.97 -3.59 2.13
N ALA A 142 -1.36 -3.75 3.40
CA ALA A 142 -0.90 -2.90 4.50
C ALA A 142 0.62 -3.00 4.71
N VAL A 143 1.16 -4.21 4.67
CA VAL A 143 2.61 -4.45 4.76
C VAL A 143 3.34 -3.79 3.60
N GLY A 144 2.87 -4.00 2.36
CA GLY A 144 3.49 -3.40 1.17
C GLY A 144 3.47 -1.87 1.21
N PHE A 145 2.37 -1.29 1.66
CA PHE A 145 2.23 0.15 1.85
C PHE A 145 3.23 0.72 2.87
N LEU A 146 3.35 0.11 4.05
CA LEU A 146 4.33 0.57 5.05
C LEU A 146 5.78 0.29 4.61
N ARG A 147 6.02 -0.80 3.89
CA ARG A 147 7.33 -1.08 3.29
C ARG A 147 7.74 0.01 2.30
N SER A 148 6.81 0.55 1.51
CA SER A 148 7.10 1.65 0.60
C SER A 148 7.62 2.89 1.35
N TYR A 149 7.04 3.21 2.51
CA TYR A 149 7.48 4.28 3.40
C TYR A 149 8.88 4.07 3.98
N SER A 150 9.29 2.80 4.17
CA SER A 150 10.65 2.46 4.59
C SER A 150 11.72 2.85 3.56
N PHE A 151 11.35 2.88 2.26
CA PHE A 151 12.20 3.31 1.15
C PHE A 151 12.08 4.80 0.85
N LEU A 152 10.90 5.38 1.11
CA LEU A 152 10.61 6.80 0.92
C LEU A 152 11.29 7.68 1.98
N ILE A 153 11.43 7.17 3.20
CA ILE A 153 12.03 7.86 4.36
C ILE A 153 13.28 7.10 4.82
N ARG A 154 14.44 7.46 4.27
CA ARG A 154 15.73 6.82 4.57
C ARG A 154 16.53 7.61 5.58
N HIS A 155 16.43 8.94 5.53
CA HIS A 155 17.16 9.87 6.40
C HIS A 155 16.20 10.71 7.23
N GLU A 156 16.73 11.37 8.27
CA GLU A 156 15.96 12.30 9.08
C GLU A 156 15.47 13.52 8.27
N SER A 157 16.22 13.92 7.24
CA SER A 157 15.77 14.93 6.28
C SER A 157 14.49 14.52 5.55
N ASP A 158 14.39 13.26 5.10
CA ASP A 158 13.17 12.72 4.49
C ASP A 158 12.01 12.73 5.48
N PHE A 159 12.27 12.37 6.74
CA PHE A 159 11.25 12.36 7.79
C PHE A 159 10.68 13.76 8.04
N ILE A 160 11.54 14.77 8.10
CA ILE A 160 11.14 16.18 8.23
C ILE A 160 10.31 16.61 7.00
N ILE A 161 10.70 16.20 5.79
CA ILE A 161 9.93 16.47 4.56
C ILE A 161 8.54 15.81 4.64
N ALA A 162 8.47 14.55 5.07
CA ALA A 162 7.22 13.81 5.23
C ALA A 162 6.26 14.51 6.19
N GLN A 163 6.75 14.98 7.34
CA GLN A 163 5.91 15.72 8.30
C GLN A 163 5.46 17.08 7.77
N LYS A 164 6.34 17.81 7.07
CA LYS A 164 5.97 19.09 6.43
C LYS A 164 4.92 18.91 5.34
N ALA A 165 4.97 17.80 4.61
CA ALA A 165 4.00 17.44 3.58
C ALA A 165 2.73 16.77 4.15
N ASN A 166 2.61 16.62 5.47
CA ASN A 166 1.52 15.91 6.17
C ASN A 166 1.34 14.45 5.72
N LEU A 167 2.43 13.79 5.29
CA LEU A 167 2.45 12.36 4.97
C LEU A 167 2.55 11.48 6.23
N LEU A 168 3.07 12.06 7.32
CA LEU A 168 3.16 11.43 8.63
C LEU A 168 2.55 12.34 9.71
N PRO A 169 1.92 11.76 10.74
CA PRO A 169 1.46 12.53 11.89
C PRO A 169 2.59 13.30 12.60
N LYS A 170 2.28 14.53 13.01
CA LYS A 170 3.27 15.46 13.63
C LYS A 170 3.73 15.04 15.02
N TYR A 171 2.98 14.18 15.72
CA TYR A 171 3.32 13.69 17.06
C TYR A 171 4.41 12.60 17.05
N ILE A 172 4.82 12.13 15.87
CA ILE A 172 5.81 11.06 15.71
C ILE A 172 7.21 11.70 15.70
N SER A 173 8.17 11.06 16.38
CA SER A 173 9.60 11.40 16.30
C SER A 173 10.31 10.47 15.32
N PHE A 174 11.42 10.91 14.71
CA PHE A 174 12.21 10.09 13.78
C PHE A 174 12.66 8.74 14.39
N GLN A 175 13.17 8.74 15.63
CA GLN A 175 13.62 7.52 16.31
C GLN A 175 12.49 6.49 16.44
N ARG A 176 11.31 6.92 16.93
CA ARG A 176 10.13 6.05 17.02
C ARG A 176 9.71 5.53 15.64
N PHE A 177 9.71 6.38 14.61
CA PHE A 177 9.40 5.96 13.25
C PHE A 177 10.38 4.89 12.74
N GLN A 178 11.69 5.07 12.94
CA GLN A 178 12.68 4.05 12.54
C GLN A 178 12.45 2.72 13.26
N ALA A 179 12.18 2.74 14.57
CA ALA A 179 11.88 1.52 15.33
C ALA A 179 10.60 0.81 14.83
N PHE A 180 9.58 1.58 14.46
CA PHE A 180 8.34 1.07 13.90
C PHE A 180 8.50 0.49 12.49
N ILE A 181 9.25 1.19 11.61
CA ILE A 181 9.31 0.86 10.18
C ILE A 181 10.33 -0.23 9.84
N GLN A 182 11.30 -0.48 10.74
CA GLN A 182 12.41 -1.40 10.51
C GLN A 182 11.96 -2.81 10.06
N PRO A 183 10.94 -3.45 10.66
CA PRO A 183 10.52 -4.79 10.26
C PRO A 183 9.95 -4.85 8.84
N PHE A 184 9.36 -3.75 8.36
CA PHE A 184 8.79 -3.67 7.02
C PHE A 184 9.86 -3.59 5.93
N ARG A 185 11.02 -2.99 6.24
CA ARG A 185 12.12 -2.80 5.28
C ARG A 185 12.71 -4.14 4.80
N SER A 186 12.76 -5.14 5.68
CA SER A 186 13.32 -6.46 5.40
C SER A 186 12.33 -7.45 4.78
N MET A 187 11.08 -7.06 4.56
CA MET A 187 10.08 -7.96 3.98
C MET A 187 10.39 -8.32 2.53
N SER A 188 10.21 -9.60 2.19
CA SER A 188 10.33 -10.08 0.82
C SER A 188 9.13 -9.67 -0.03
N ASP A 189 9.30 -9.70 -1.35
CA ASP A 189 8.23 -9.39 -2.30
C ASP A 189 7.07 -10.40 -2.23
N ASP A 190 7.30 -11.59 -1.68
CA ASP A 190 6.31 -12.63 -1.48
C ASP A 190 5.36 -12.36 -0.30
N HIS A 191 5.63 -11.35 0.52
CA HIS A 191 4.78 -10.94 1.65
C HIS A 191 3.98 -9.66 1.39
N VAL A 192 4.08 -9.08 0.18
CA VAL A 192 3.38 -7.83 -0.17
C VAL A 192 2.41 -8.03 -1.32
N SER A 193 1.44 -7.12 -1.49
CA SER A 193 0.54 -7.18 -2.64
C SER A 193 1.31 -6.90 -3.93
N HIS A 194 0.75 -7.35 -5.06
CA HIS A 194 1.35 -7.22 -6.39
C HIS A 194 1.80 -5.78 -6.70
N ARG A 195 1.01 -4.78 -6.31
CA ARG A 195 1.37 -3.36 -6.43
C ARG A 195 2.73 -3.03 -5.81
N TYR A 196 3.03 -3.53 -4.62
CA TYR A 196 4.23 -3.17 -3.84
C TYR A 196 5.45 -4.06 -4.13
N GLN A 197 5.34 -4.99 -5.07
CA GLN A 197 6.52 -5.61 -5.70
C GLN A 197 7.20 -4.68 -6.70
N TYR A 198 6.49 -3.63 -7.12
CA TYR A 198 7.02 -2.54 -7.91
C TYR A 198 7.16 -1.30 -7.03
N GLY A 199 8.21 -0.51 -7.27
CA GLY A 199 8.39 0.77 -6.62
C GLY A 199 7.51 1.86 -7.25
N GLN A 200 8.13 2.98 -7.61
CA GLN A 200 7.42 4.12 -8.17
C GLN A 200 7.03 3.93 -9.65
N PHE A 201 5.85 4.41 -10.02
CA PHE A 201 5.34 4.39 -11.40
C PHE A 201 5.45 5.75 -12.09
N ARG A 202 5.31 5.74 -13.41
CA ARG A 202 5.07 6.94 -14.22
C ARG A 202 3.68 6.83 -14.82
N LEU A 203 2.80 7.81 -14.56
CA LEU A 203 1.41 7.78 -15.01
C LEU A 203 1.30 7.65 -16.53
N THR A 204 2.19 8.31 -17.27
CA THR A 204 2.26 8.20 -18.73
C THR A 204 2.46 6.75 -19.18
N ARG A 205 3.35 6.00 -18.50
CA ARG A 205 3.61 4.58 -18.80
C ARG A 205 2.47 3.67 -18.33
N LEU A 206 1.83 3.96 -17.20
CA LEU A 206 0.64 3.24 -16.75
C LEU A 206 -0.52 3.39 -17.75
N ASN A 207 -0.75 4.59 -18.28
CA ASN A 207 -1.76 4.82 -19.31
C ASN A 207 -1.47 4.00 -20.58
N TRP A 208 -0.20 3.82 -20.94
CA TRP A 208 0.19 2.91 -22.02
C TRP A 208 -0.12 1.45 -21.67
N ALA A 209 0.14 0.99 -20.44
CA ALA A 209 -0.20 -0.37 -20.02
C ALA A 209 -1.70 -0.66 -20.18
N VAL A 210 -2.56 0.23 -19.67
CA VAL A 210 -4.02 0.09 -19.81
C VAL A 210 -4.44 -0.01 -21.27
N ARG A 211 -3.89 0.84 -22.15
CA ARG A 211 -4.21 0.81 -23.59
C ARG A 211 -3.76 -0.49 -24.25
N ILE A 212 -2.55 -0.97 -23.94
CA ILE A 212 -2.01 -2.21 -24.49
C ILE A 212 -2.85 -3.40 -24.03
N THR A 213 -3.22 -3.46 -22.75
CA THR A 213 -4.05 -4.56 -22.22
C THR A 213 -5.45 -4.55 -22.82
N SER A 214 -6.06 -3.38 -23.04
CA SER A 214 -7.33 -3.28 -23.76
C SER A 214 -7.24 -3.83 -25.19
N ILE A 215 -6.16 -3.55 -25.92
CA ILE A 215 -5.94 -4.09 -27.27
C ILE A 215 -5.74 -5.61 -27.24
N ILE A 216 -4.93 -6.12 -26.31
CA ILE A 216 -4.70 -7.57 -26.14
C ILE A 216 -6.02 -8.29 -25.84
N TRP A 217 -6.88 -7.70 -25.00
CA TRP A 217 -8.19 -8.25 -24.66
C TRP A 217 -9.12 -8.29 -25.89
N LEU A 218 -9.14 -7.23 -26.71
CA LEU A 218 -9.89 -7.20 -27.98
C LEU A 218 -9.40 -8.28 -28.96
N ILE A 219 -8.08 -8.46 -29.10
CA ILE A 219 -7.50 -9.50 -29.97
C ILE A 219 -7.87 -10.91 -29.48
N LYS A 220 -7.82 -11.14 -28.16
CA LYS A 220 -8.19 -12.44 -27.57
C LYS A 220 -9.66 -12.78 -27.83
N GLN A 221 -10.57 -11.81 -27.76
CA GLN A 221 -11.98 -12.02 -28.10
C GLN A 221 -12.23 -12.31 -29.57
N GLY A 222 -11.52 -11.63 -30.47
CA GLY A 222 -11.60 -11.91 -31.91
C GLY A 222 -10.98 -13.26 -32.33
N SER A 223 -10.14 -13.85 -31.48
CA SER A 223 -9.52 -15.16 -31.72
C SER A 223 -10.34 -16.34 -31.19
N THR A 224 -11.30 -16.11 -30.29
CA THR A 224 -12.20 -17.14 -29.74
C THR A 224 -13.50 -17.32 -30.53
N SER A 225 -13.67 -16.60 -31.64
CA SER A 225 -14.86 -16.64 -32.50
C SER A 225 -14.67 -17.42 -33.81
N TRP A 226 -13.75 -18.39 -33.85
CA TRP A 226 -13.49 -19.28 -34.98
C TRP A 226 -13.46 -20.74 -34.55
#